data_AF-A0A5D4K7L4-F1
#
_entry.id   AF-A0A5D4K7L4-F1
#
_cell.length_a   1.000
_cell.length_b   1.000
_cell.length_c   1.000
_cell.angle_alpha   90.00
_cell.angle_beta   90.00
_cell.angle_gamma   90.00
#
_symmetry.space_group_name_H-M   'P 1'
#
loop_
_entity.id
_entity.type
_entity.pdbx_description
1 polymer ?
#
loop_
_entity_poly.entity_id
_entity_poly.type
_entity_poly.pdbx_seq_one_letter_code
_entity_poly.pdbx_strand_id
1 'polypeptide(L)' 'MGKHYSSEYKEYVCKMVAEEGRKASEVAYELEIPYTTMTKWVRKYKKDIQAQNSKHDYVTPSEFEKL' A
#
# COMPACT_ATOMS: atom_id res chain seq x y z
N MET A 1 22.28 -12.20 3.99
CA MET A 1 21.29 -12.08 5.08
C MET A 1 20.44 -10.86 4.81
N GLY A 2 19.16 -11.02 4.51
CA GLY A 2 18.26 -9.88 4.29
C GLY A 2 17.79 -9.32 5.63
N LYS A 3 17.76 -7.99 5.79
CA LYS A 3 17.03 -7.37 6.90
C LYS A 3 15.57 -7.83 6.82
N HIS A 4 15.12 -8.58 7.82
CA HIS A 4 13.74 -9.06 7.89
C HIS A 4 12.86 -7.94 8.42
N TYR A 5 12.20 -7.23 7.51
CA TYR A 5 11.14 -6.29 7.88
C TYR A 5 9.84 -7.05 8.11
N SER A 6 9.17 -6.78 9.23
CA SER A 6 7.85 -7.32 9.53
C SER A 6 6.83 -6.89 8.47
N SER A 7 5.78 -7.69 8.28
CA SER A 7 4.72 -7.38 7.32
C SER A 7 4.00 -6.08 7.65
N GLU A 8 3.69 -5.87 8.94
CA GLU A 8 3.05 -4.65 9.45
C GLU A 8 3.86 -3.39 9.12
N TYR A 9 5.18 -3.46 9.29
CA TYR A 9 6.07 -2.35 8.98
C TYR A 9 6.04 -2.01 7.49
N LYS A 10 6.05 -3.03 6.61
CA LYS A 10 5.95 -2.81 5.16
C LYS A 10 4.63 -2.16 4.77
N GLU A 11 3.54 -2.57 5.38
CA GLU A 11 2.21 -2.00 5.11
C GLU A 11 2.13 -0.54 5.55
N TYR A 12 2.59 -0.22 6.76
CA TYR A 12 2.63 1.15 7.27
C TYR A 12 3.41 2.08 6.33
N VAL A 13 4.60 1.64 5.91
CA VAL A 13 5.44 2.37 4.97
C VAL A 13 4.78 2.55 3.60
N CYS A 14 4.09 1.53 3.10
CA CYS A 14 3.38 1.64 1.83
C CYS A 14 2.18 2.59 1.91
N LYS A 15 1.45 2.63 3.04
CA LYS A 15 0.35 3.57 3.27
C LYS A 15 0.82 5.02 3.25
N MET A 16 1.93 5.33 3.92
CA MET A 16 2.51 6.69 3.88
C MET A 16 2.81 7.17 2.44
N VAL A 17 3.29 6.27 1.57
CA VAL A 17 3.61 6.64 0.18
C VAL A 17 2.37 6.63 -0.72
N ALA A 18 1.46 5.66 -0.54
CA ALA A 18 0.32 5.46 -1.45
C ALA A 18 -0.89 6.32 -1.09
N GLU A 19 -1.17 6.51 0.20
CA GLU A 19 -2.33 7.23 0.72
C GLU A 19 -1.98 8.69 1.06
N GLU A 20 -0.89 8.93 1.78
CA GLU A 20 -0.46 10.30 2.16
C GLU A 20 0.30 11.01 1.03
N GLY A 21 0.66 10.31 -0.04
CA GLY A 21 1.34 10.88 -1.21
C GLY A 21 2.79 11.30 -0.97
N ARG A 22 3.42 10.86 0.12
CA ARG A 22 4.85 11.13 0.39
C ARG A 22 5.75 10.54 -0.69
N LYS A 23 6.85 11.21 -1.01
CA LYS A 23 7.80 10.69 -2.01
C LYS A 23 8.50 9.46 -1.46
N ALA A 24 8.46 8.36 -2.23
CA ALA A 24 9.13 7.12 -1.88
C ALA A 24 10.64 7.29 -1.62
N SER A 25 11.28 8.27 -2.24
CA SER A 25 12.70 8.59 -2.04
C SER A 25 12.98 9.20 -0.67
N GLU A 26 12.11 10.10 -0.20
CA GLU A 26 12.23 10.77 1.11
C GLU A 26 11.99 9.74 2.22
N VAL A 27 10.91 8.96 2.11
CA VAL A 27 10.58 7.90 3.07
C VAL A 27 11.65 6.79 3.10
N ALA A 28 12.23 6.45 1.95
CA ALA A 28 13.33 5.47 1.88
C ALA A 28 14.58 5.97 2.60
N TYR A 29 14.90 7.26 2.46
CA TYR A 29 16.03 7.87 3.14
C TYR A 29 15.80 7.97 4.66
N GLU A 30 14.64 8.47 5.09
CA GLU A 30 14.27 8.60 6.50
C GLU A 30 14.30 7.26 7.26
N LEU A 31 13.85 6.19 6.61
CA LEU A 31 13.74 4.87 7.22
C LEU A 31 14.95 3.96 6.95
N GLU A 32 15.97 4.48 6.26
CA GLU A 32 17.16 3.73 5.84
C GLU A 32 16.82 2.42 5.08
N ILE A 33 15.75 2.47 4.28
CA ILE A 33 15.32 1.37 3.43
C ILE A 33 15.88 1.61 2.04
N PRO A 34 16.54 0.62 1.40
CA PRO A 34 16.96 0.77 0.02
C PRO A 34 15.78 1.16 -0.87
N TYR A 35 15.94 2.23 -1.67
CA TYR A 35 14.87 2.76 -2.51
C TYR A 35 14.25 1.70 -3.44
N THR A 36 15.06 0.74 -3.91
CA THR A 36 14.62 -0.41 -4.71
C THR A 36 13.69 -1.34 -3.94
N THR A 37 13.90 -1.52 -2.65
CA THR A 37 13.04 -2.29 -1.76
C THR A 37 11.74 -1.55 -1.49
N MET A 38 11.82 -0.25 -1.18
CA MET A 38 10.67 0.63 -0.98
C MET A 38 9.72 0.60 -2.19
N THR A 39 10.27 0.86 -3.38
CA THR A 39 9.48 0.87 -4.63
C THR A 39 8.85 -0.48 -4.94
N LYS A 40 9.54 -1.61 -4.65
CA LYS A 40 8.94 -2.95 -4.78
C LYS A 40 7.75 -3.14 -3.86
N TRP A 41 7.84 -2.72 -2.60
CA TRP A 41 6.73 -2.84 -1.65
C TRP A 41 5.54 -1.98 -2.06
N VAL A 42 5.79 -0.71 -2.42
CA VAL A 42 4.73 0.21 -2.86
C VAL A 42 4.03 -0.30 -4.12
N ARG A 43 4.78 -0.84 -5.10
CA ARG A 43 4.20 -1.44 -6.30
C ARG A 43 3.31 -2.64 -5.97
N LYS A 44 3.78 -3.53 -5.09
CA LYS A 44 3.01 -4.68 -4.64
C LYS A 44 1.74 -4.23 -3.91
N TYR A 45 1.87 -3.29 -2.98
CA TYR A 45 0.76 -2.74 -2.22
C TYR A 45 -0.32 -2.10 -3.10
N LYS A 46 0.07 -1.29 -4.09
CA LYS A 46 -0.87 -0.71 -5.06
C LYS A 46 -1.59 -1.77 -5.89
N LYS A 47 -0.89 -2.85 -6.28
CA LYS A 47 -1.49 -3.96 -7.01
C LYS A 47 -2.49 -4.73 -6.12
N ASP A 48 -2.14 -4.96 -4.86
CA ASP A 48 -2.99 -5.64 -3.89
C ASP A 48 -4.25 -4.81 -3.59
N ILE A 49 -4.13 -3.48 -3.43
CA ILE A 49 -5.29 -2.56 -3.30
C ILE A 49 -6.16 -2.61 -4.56
N GLN A 50 -5.58 -2.50 -5.76
CA GLN A 50 -6.37 -2.57 -6.99
C GLN A 50 -7.12 -3.90 -7.10
N ALA A 51 -6.47 -5.02 -6.77
CA ALA A 51 -7.12 -6.33 -6.75
C ALA A 51 -8.21 -6.47 -5.68
N GLN A 52 -8.09 -5.77 -4.55
CA GLN A 52 -9.13 -5.70 -3.52
C GLN A 52 -10.29 -4.79 -3.94
N ASN A 53 -10.02 -3.65 -4.58
CA ASN A 53 -11.06 -2.74 -5.06
C ASN A 53 -11.90 -3.40 -6.16
N SER A 54 -11.27 -4.16 -7.07
CA SER A 54 -11.99 -4.96 -8.07
C SER A 54 -12.82 -6.12 -7.48
N LYS A 55 -12.62 -6.49 -6.21
CA LYS A 55 -13.49 -7.47 -5.51
C LYS A 55 -14.74 -6.82 -4.89
N HIS A 56 -14.79 -5.49 -4.79
CA HIS A 56 -15.93 -4.74 -4.26
C HIS A 56 -16.87 -4.18 -5.35
N ASP A 57 -16.74 -4.62 -6.61
CA ASP A 57 -17.68 -4.26 -7.69
C ASP A 57 -18.94 -5.15 -7.75
N TYR A 58 -19.35 -5.74 -6.62
CA TYR A 58 -20.67 -6.36 -6.48
C TYR A 58 -21.47 -5.65 -5.39
N VAL A 59 -21.96 -4.45 -5.71
CA VAL A 59 -23.01 -3.80 -4.93
C VAL A 59 -24.33 -4.47 -5.29
N THR A 60 -25.02 -5.05 -4.30
CA THR A 60 -26.38 -5.56 -4.50
C THR A 60 -27.38 -4.41 -4.38
N PRO A 61 -28.50 -4.39 -5.14
CA PRO A 61 -29.46 -3.28 -5.12
C PRO A 61 -29.98 -2.90 -3.73
N SER A 62 -29.96 -3.84 -2.78
CA SER A 62 -30.43 -3.65 -1.40
C SER A 62 -29.59 -2.67 -0.58
N GLU A 63 -28.34 -2.39 -0.96
CA GLU A 63 -27.49 -1.41 -0.25
C GLU A 63 -27.73 0.05 -0.70
N PHE A 64 -28.49 0.28 -1.77
CA PHE A 64 -28.70 1.61 -2.35
C PHE A 64 -29.99 2.33 -1.90
N GLU A 65 -30.93 1.65 -1.23
CA GLU A 65 -32.25 2.21 -0.88
C GLU A 65 -32.35 2.86 0.53
N LYS A 66 -31.24 3.14 1.22
CA LYS A 66 -31.27 3.78 2.56
C LYS A 66 -30.51 5.10 2.65
N LEU A 67 -30.55 5.93 1.61
CA LEU A 67 -30.15 7.34 1.66
C LEU A 67 -31.32 8.24 1.29
#